data_AF-A0A817NYU9-F1
#
_entry.id   AF-A0A817NYU9-F1
#
_cell.length_a   1.000
_cell.length_b   1.000
_cell.length_c   1.000
_cell.angle_alpha   90.00
_cell.angle_beta   90.00
_cell.angle_gamma   90.00
#
_symmetry.space_group_name_H-M   'P 1'
#
loop_
_entity.id
_entity.type
_entity.pdbx_description
1 polymer ?
#
loop_
_entity_poly.entity_id
_entity_poly.type
_entity_poly.pdbx_seq_one_letter_code
_entity_poly.pdbx_strand_id
1 'polypeptide(L)'
;MSVSFINQGFYWYQGFPGTNSLSQSQASGAYIFRPLMPNALPVSQTSSITCIKAENVQTAIIEFNNWTSQEISLYDEEESVEVEWTVRPIPIDDDIGKEIIIRYDTDIASESTYYTDANGHEVLERKRDYRPT
;
A
#
# COMPACT_ATOMS: atom_id res chain seq x y z
N MET A 1 5.08 -16.63 -23.88
CA MET A 1 4.71 -15.35 -23.24
C MET A 1 4.49 -15.69 -21.78
N SER A 2 5.45 -15.40 -20.89
CA SER A 2 5.23 -15.61 -19.46
C SER A 2 4.29 -14.52 -18.97
N VAL A 3 3.13 -14.89 -18.47
CA VAL A 3 2.25 -13.94 -17.79
C VAL A 3 2.85 -13.72 -16.41
N SER A 4 3.48 -12.58 -16.18
CA SER A 4 3.87 -12.13 -14.85
C SER A 4 2.61 -11.90 -14.03
N PHE A 5 2.55 -12.53 -12.86
CA PHE A 5 1.40 -12.42 -11.97
C PHE A 5 1.56 -11.19 -11.08
N ILE A 6 0.51 -10.38 -10.97
CA ILE A 6 0.43 -9.26 -10.04
C ILE A 6 -0.79 -9.46 -9.16
N ASN A 7 -0.58 -9.48 -7.85
CA ASN A 7 -1.64 -9.40 -6.86
C ASN A 7 -1.51 -8.07 -6.12
N GLN A 8 -2.61 -7.34 -5.98
CA GLN A 8 -2.63 -6.08 -5.27
C GLN A 8 -3.63 -6.18 -4.11
N GLY A 9 -3.31 -5.52 -3.00
CA GLY A 9 -4.24 -5.40 -1.88
C GLY A 9 -3.94 -4.23 -0.96
N PHE A 10 -4.95 -3.85 -0.18
CA PHE A 10 -4.83 -2.91 0.93
C PHE A 10 -4.55 -3.64 2.23
N TYR A 11 -3.54 -3.15 2.95
CA TYR A 11 -3.13 -3.68 4.23
C TYR A 11 -2.90 -2.53 5.22
N TRP A 12 -2.69 -2.86 6.49
CA TRP A 12 -2.33 -1.90 7.51
C TRP A 12 -1.37 -2.49 8.54
N TYR A 13 -0.52 -1.64 9.09
CA TYR A 13 0.26 -1.94 10.28
C TYR A 13 -0.41 -1.34 11.51
N GLN A 14 -0.45 -2.11 12.59
CA GLN A 14 -0.75 -1.56 13.91
C GLN A 14 0.46 -0.78 14.40
N GLY A 15 0.29 0.51 14.70
CA GLY A 15 1.34 1.32 15.31
C GLY A 15 1.69 0.81 16.71
N PHE A 16 2.97 0.78 17.07
CA PHE A 16 3.41 0.35 18.40
C PHE A 16 2.89 1.33 19.48
N PRO A 17 2.10 0.87 20.47
CA PRO A 17 1.61 1.71 21.54
C PRO A 17 2.75 1.93 22.55
N GLY A 18 3.43 3.07 22.41
CA GLY A 18 4.54 3.46 23.27
C GLY A 18 4.19 4.68 24.12
N THR A 19 4.99 4.90 25.17
CA THR A 19 4.87 6.09 26.05
C THR A 19 5.91 7.15 25.74
N ASN A 20 6.88 6.87 24.86
CA ASN A 20 8.02 7.74 24.53
C ASN A 20 8.89 8.15 25.73
N SER A 21 8.81 7.42 26.85
CA SER A 21 9.63 7.69 28.04
C SER A 21 11.07 7.19 27.91
N LEU A 22 11.28 6.13 27.12
CA LEU A 22 12.56 5.46 26.85
C LEU A 22 12.57 4.97 25.40
N SER A 23 13.75 4.69 24.85
CA SER A 23 13.87 4.17 23.47
C SER A 23 13.07 2.88 23.24
N GLN A 24 13.00 2.00 24.24
CA GLN A 24 12.23 0.75 24.17
C GLN A 24 10.72 1.00 24.14
N SER A 25 10.25 2.10 24.74
CA SER A 25 8.85 2.54 24.77
C SER A 25 8.52 3.57 23.69
N GLN A 26 9.36 3.71 22.65
CA GLN A 26 9.10 4.58 21.50
C GLN A 26 7.79 4.19 20.80
N ALA A 27 6.81 5.09 20.77
CA ALA A 27 5.58 4.89 20.03
C ALA A 27 5.79 5.11 18.52
N SER A 28 4.88 4.56 17.71
CA SER A 28 4.69 5.10 16.36
C SER A 28 4.06 6.50 16.43
N GLY A 29 4.31 7.35 15.44
CA GLY A 29 3.76 8.71 15.42
C GLY A 29 4.17 9.50 14.19
N ALA A 30 4.07 10.84 14.26
CA ALA A 30 4.28 11.73 13.11
C ALA A 30 5.64 11.60 12.41
N TYR A 31 6.67 11.11 13.11
CA TYR A 31 8.04 11.00 12.59
C TYR A 31 8.56 9.56 12.54
N ILE A 32 8.15 8.72 13.49
CA ILE A 32 8.67 7.37 13.65
C ILE A 32 7.59 6.39 13.21
N PHE A 33 7.88 5.62 12.18
CA PHE A 33 7.11 4.43 11.82
C PHE A 33 7.66 3.24 12.60
N ARG A 34 6.90 2.77 13.59
CA ARG A 34 7.24 1.57 14.40
C ARG A 34 6.03 0.65 14.42
N PRO A 35 5.93 -0.31 13.51
CA PRO A 35 4.85 -1.28 13.54
C PRO A 35 4.99 -2.20 14.77
N LEU A 36 3.87 -2.57 15.37
CA LEU A 36 3.81 -3.50 16.51
C LEU A 36 4.26 -4.90 16.11
N MET A 37 3.86 -5.34 14.92
CA MET A 37 4.22 -6.62 14.32
C MET A 37 4.84 -6.39 12.94
N PRO A 38 5.78 -7.24 12.49
CA PRO A 38 6.47 -7.05 11.21
C PRO A 38 5.59 -7.27 9.97
N ASN A 39 4.45 -7.96 10.13
CA ASN A 39 3.55 -8.29 9.04
C ASN A 39 2.32 -7.39 9.06
N ALA A 40 1.99 -6.81 7.91
CA ALA A 40 0.76 -6.04 7.74
C ALA A 40 -0.47 -6.96 7.72
N LEU A 41 -1.59 -6.47 8.24
CA LEU A 41 -2.89 -7.13 8.25
C LEU A 41 -3.74 -6.63 7.07
N PRO A 42 -4.55 -7.48 6.43
CA PRO A 42 -5.46 -7.01 5.38
C PRO A 42 -6.49 -6.03 5.95
N VAL A 43 -6.84 -4.97 5.20
CA VAL A 43 -7.91 -4.04 5.62
C VAL A 43 -9.30 -4.69 5.57
N SER A 44 -9.44 -5.74 4.75
CA SER A 44 -10.63 -6.55 4.64
C SER A 44 -10.28 -7.93 4.09
N GLN A 45 -11.05 -8.94 4.48
CA GLN A 45 -10.92 -10.31 3.97
C GLN A 45 -11.70 -10.52 2.68
N THR A 46 -12.61 -9.60 2.36
CA THR A 46 -13.50 -9.67 1.20
C THR A 46 -13.60 -8.31 0.54
N SER A 47 -13.89 -8.30 -0.75
CA SER A 47 -14.20 -7.07 -1.49
C SER A 47 -15.35 -7.30 -2.44
N SER A 48 -16.14 -6.27 -2.70
CA SER A 48 -17.07 -6.23 -3.83
C SER A 48 -16.41 -5.53 -5.01
N ILE A 49 -16.73 -5.98 -6.22
CA ILE A 49 -16.20 -5.42 -7.46
C ILE A 49 -17.37 -5.10 -8.39
N THR A 50 -17.38 -3.88 -8.91
CA THR A 50 -18.30 -3.43 -9.96
C THR A 50 -17.50 -2.97 -11.15
N CYS A 51 -17.72 -3.57 -12.32
CA CYS A 51 -17.07 -3.17 -13.56
C CYS A 51 -18.01 -2.31 -14.40
N ILE A 52 -17.51 -1.19 -14.89
CA ILE A 52 -18.21 -0.24 -15.75
C ILE A 52 -17.42 -0.13 -17.05
N LYS A 53 -18.11 -0.23 -18.18
CA LYS A 53 -17.53 0.01 -19.50
C LYS A 53 -18.18 1.25 -20.11
N ALA A 54 -17.39 2.26 -20.38
CA ALA A 54 -17.77 3.45 -21.14
C ALA A 54 -17.15 3.40 -22.55
N GLU A 55 -17.26 4.51 -23.29
CA GLU A 55 -16.80 4.58 -24.69
C GLU A 55 -15.28 4.37 -24.81
N ASN A 56 -14.48 5.12 -24.04
CA ASN A 56 -13.01 5.13 -24.14
C ASN A 56 -12.29 4.68 -22.84
N VAL A 57 -13.05 4.18 -21.86
CA VAL A 57 -12.52 3.76 -20.55
C VAL A 57 -13.28 2.57 -20.00
N GLN A 58 -12.54 1.66 -19.37
CA GLN A 58 -13.06 0.54 -18.60
C GLN A 58 -12.58 0.68 -17.15
N THR A 59 -13.52 0.64 -16.22
CA THR A 59 -13.27 0.93 -14.81
C THR A 59 -13.74 -0.22 -13.94
N ALA A 60 -12.90 -0.67 -13.01
CA ALA A 60 -13.27 -1.56 -11.92
C ALA A 60 -13.28 -0.78 -10.60
N ILE A 61 -14.46 -0.66 -9.98
CA ILE A 61 -14.63 -0.09 -8.65
C ILE A 61 -14.58 -1.25 -7.65
N ILE A 62 -13.63 -1.19 -6.72
CA ILE A 62 -13.39 -2.19 -5.70
C ILE A 62 -13.66 -1.57 -4.33
N GLU A 63 -14.62 -2.11 -3.59
CA GLU A 63 -14.92 -1.69 -2.22
C GLU A 63 -14.43 -2.78 -1.26
N PHE A 64 -13.46 -2.45 -0.42
CA PHE A 64 -12.90 -3.39 0.56
C PHE A 64 -13.72 -3.37 1.85
N ASN A 65 -14.08 -2.18 2.32
CA ASN A 65 -14.93 -1.94 3.48
C ASN A 65 -15.53 -0.51 3.41
N ASN A 66 -16.26 -0.07 4.42
CA ASN A 66 -16.91 1.24 4.43
C ASN A 66 -15.94 2.46 4.42
N TRP A 67 -14.65 2.26 4.71
CA TRP A 67 -13.64 3.33 4.75
C TRP A 67 -12.49 3.17 3.75
N THR A 68 -12.47 2.11 2.93
CA THR A 68 -11.46 1.89 1.89
C THR A 68 -12.07 1.40 0.59
N SER A 69 -11.75 2.10 -0.50
CA SER A 69 -12.12 1.72 -1.87
C SER A 69 -11.02 2.08 -2.86
N GLN A 70 -11.07 1.46 -4.03
CA GLN A 70 -10.13 1.67 -5.12
C GLN A 70 -10.89 1.68 -6.45
N GLU A 71 -10.39 2.47 -7.38
CA GLU A 71 -10.84 2.50 -8.77
C GLU A 71 -9.65 2.19 -9.67
N ILE A 72 -9.82 1.21 -10.56
CA ILE A 72 -8.81 0.82 -11.54
C ILE A 72 -9.36 1.11 -12.91
N SER A 73 -8.73 2.05 -13.63
CA SER A 73 -9.18 2.53 -14.94
C SER A 73 -8.18 2.18 -16.03
N LEU A 74 -8.71 1.68 -17.14
CA LEU A 74 -7.99 1.37 -18.38
C LEU A 74 -8.54 2.26 -19.49
N TYR A 75 -7.71 3.18 -19.97
CA TYR A 75 -8.02 4.04 -21.11
C TYR A 75 -7.48 3.42 -22.40
N ASP A 76 -8.26 3.49 -23.49
CA ASP A 76 -7.94 2.78 -24.74
C ASP A 76 -6.62 3.21 -25.39
N GLU A 77 -6.16 4.44 -25.16
CA GLU A 77 -4.95 5.02 -25.76
C GLU A 77 -3.79 5.16 -24.76
N GLU A 78 -3.87 4.54 -23.58
CA GLU A 78 -2.81 4.58 -22.57
C GLU A 78 -2.09 3.25 -22.39
N GLU A 79 -0.77 3.31 -22.21
CA GLU A 79 0.06 2.14 -21.91
C GLU A 79 0.12 1.82 -20.39
N SER A 80 -0.48 2.68 -19.57
CA SER A 80 -0.56 2.57 -18.12
C SER A 80 -1.96 2.19 -17.62
N VAL A 81 -2.00 1.65 -16.41
CA VAL A 81 -3.23 1.47 -15.65
C VAL A 81 -3.32 2.59 -14.63
N GLU A 82 -4.43 3.32 -14.62
CA GLU A 82 -4.70 4.30 -13.57
C GLU A 82 -5.29 3.58 -12.35
N VAL A 83 -4.73 3.88 -11.18
CA VAL A 83 -5.16 3.29 -9.91
C VAL A 83 -5.42 4.42 -8.92
N GLU A 84 -6.69 4.76 -8.73
CA GLU A 84 -7.12 5.73 -7.73
C GLU A 84 -7.54 5.01 -6.45
N TRP A 85 -7.23 5.58 -5.29
CA TRP A 85 -7.66 5.03 -4.01
C TRP A 85 -8.29 6.08 -3.11
N THR A 86 -9.31 5.66 -2.37
CA THR A 86 -9.93 6.44 -1.31
C THR A 86 -9.75 5.74 0.03
N VAL A 87 -9.05 6.39 0.94
CA VAL A 87 -9.00 6.04 2.37
C VAL A 87 -9.78 7.12 3.13
N ARG A 88 -10.99 6.78 3.57
CA ARG A 88 -11.86 7.63 4.41
C ARG A 88 -11.33 7.62 5.86
N PRO A 89 -11.93 8.37 6.82
CA PRO A 89 -11.44 8.39 8.19
C PRO A 89 -11.15 6.99 8.73
N ILE A 90 -9.88 6.77 9.04
CA ILE A 90 -9.38 5.48 9.53
C ILE A 90 -10.06 5.23 10.89
N PRO A 91 -10.72 4.08 11.09
CA PRO A 91 -11.41 3.80 12.35
C PRO A 91 -10.38 3.69 13.48
N ILE A 92 -10.58 4.43 14.56
CA ILE A 92 -9.70 4.46 15.74
C ILE A 92 -10.45 4.29 17.06
N ASP A 93 -11.76 4.01 17.01
CA ASP A 93 -12.58 3.80 18.22
C ASP A 93 -12.15 2.58 19.05
N ASP A 94 -11.27 1.75 18.49
CA ASP A 94 -10.61 0.62 19.15
C ASP A 94 -9.29 1.00 19.86
N ASP A 95 -8.93 2.28 19.88
CA ASP A 95 -7.65 2.81 20.39
C ASP A 95 -6.40 2.28 19.68
N ILE A 96 -6.56 1.75 18.46
CA ILE A 96 -5.46 1.20 17.65
C ILE A 96 -5.12 2.16 16.51
N GLY A 97 -3.92 2.75 16.56
CA GLY A 97 -3.35 3.48 15.42
C GLY A 97 -3.06 2.54 14.24
N LYS A 98 -3.51 2.94 13.04
CA LYS A 98 -3.39 2.13 11.81
C LYS A 98 -2.64 2.90 10.73
N GLU A 99 -1.63 2.26 10.15
CA GLU A 99 -0.79 2.80 9.08
C GLU A 99 -1.09 2.02 7.80
N ILE A 100 -1.85 2.63 6.89
CA ILE A 100 -2.40 1.95 5.69
C ILE A 100 -1.36 1.89 4.58
N ILE A 101 -1.29 0.76 3.89
CA ILE A 101 -0.43 0.55 2.73
C ILE A 101 -1.21 -0.07 1.58
N ILE A 102 -0.75 0.19 0.36
CA ILE A 102 -1.07 -0.61 -0.82
C ILE A 102 0.14 -1.48 -1.11
N ARG A 103 -0.06 -2.78 -1.28
CA ARG A 103 1.01 -3.71 -1.62
C ARG A 103 0.74 -4.38 -2.96
N TYR A 104 1.78 -4.44 -3.78
CA TYR A 104 1.83 -5.21 -5.03
C TYR A 104 2.78 -6.39 -4.83
N ASP A 105 2.25 -7.59 -4.87
CA ASP A 105 2.98 -8.84 -4.79
C ASP A 105 3.11 -9.43 -6.21
N THR A 106 4.33 -9.72 -6.65
CA THR A 106 4.63 -10.20 -8.02
C THR A 106 5.61 -11.37 -8.00
N ASP A 107 5.72 -12.06 -9.12
CA ASP A 107 6.70 -13.13 -9.35
C ASP A 107 8.06 -12.62 -9.88
N ILE A 108 8.27 -11.30 -9.92
CA ILE A 108 9.53 -10.70 -10.35
C ILE A 108 10.64 -11.04 -9.35
N ALA A 109 11.68 -11.71 -9.83
CA ALA A 109 12.89 -12.00 -9.07
C ALA A 109 13.76 -10.73 -8.92
N SER A 110 13.38 -9.83 -8.02
CA SER A 110 14.05 -8.54 -7.81
C SER A 110 15.37 -8.62 -7.03
N GLU A 111 15.72 -9.81 -6.50
CA GLU A 111 16.92 -10.01 -5.67
C GLU A 111 17.02 -9.00 -4.50
N SER A 112 15.87 -8.67 -3.89
CA SER A 112 15.73 -7.67 -2.82
C SER A 112 16.11 -6.23 -3.21
N THR A 113 16.21 -5.95 -4.50
CA THR A 113 16.59 -4.64 -5.07
C THR A 113 15.35 -3.92 -5.56
N TYR A 114 15.28 -2.62 -5.28
CA TYR A 114 14.19 -1.75 -5.72
C TYR A 114 14.71 -0.32 -5.92
N TYR A 115 13.88 0.54 -6.50
CA TYR A 115 14.28 1.89 -6.89
C TYR A 115 13.30 2.92 -6.34
N THR A 116 13.84 4.04 -5.88
CA THR A 116 13.05 5.19 -5.39
C THR A 116 13.64 6.46 -5.97
N ASP A 117 12.81 7.39 -6.42
CA ASP A 117 13.27 8.71 -6.80
C ASP A 117 13.71 9.54 -5.57
N ALA A 118 14.54 10.55 -5.82
CA ALA A 118 14.88 11.58 -4.87
C ALA A 118 14.15 12.88 -5.24
N ASN A 119 12.98 13.10 -4.66
CA ASN A 119 12.14 14.29 -4.87
C ASN A 119 11.71 14.50 -6.34
N GLY A 120 11.47 13.43 -7.08
CA GLY A 120 11.09 13.46 -8.49
C GLY A 120 12.25 13.64 -9.48
N HIS A 121 13.50 13.49 -9.04
CA HIS A 121 14.69 13.65 -9.89
C HIS A 121 15.43 12.33 -10.10
N GLU A 122 16.56 12.14 -9.42
CA GLU A 122 17.43 10.98 -9.61
C GLU A 122 16.78 9.73 -9.05
N VAL A 123 16.91 8.62 -9.76
CA VAL A 123 16.47 7.30 -9.31
C VAL A 123 17.62 6.61 -8.59
N LEU A 124 17.38 6.25 -7.32
CA LEU A 124 18.38 5.61 -6.46
C LEU A 124 18.05 4.13 -6.28
N GLU A 125 19.07 3.28 -6.44
CA GLU A 125 18.98 1.86 -6.10
C GLU A 125 18.94 1.69 -4.57
N ARG A 126 18.06 0.80 -4.12
CA ARG A 126 17.88 0.41 -2.73
C ARG A 126 17.94 -1.12 -2.63
N LYS A 127 18.51 -1.62 -1.54
CA LYS A 127 18.54 -3.04 -1.22
C LYS A 127 18.03 -3.28 0.20
N ARG A 128 17.09 -4.20 0.35
CA ARG A 128 16.50 -4.54 1.66
C ARG A 128 17.60 -4.91 2.65
N ASP A 129 17.50 -4.39 3.88
CA ASP A 129 18.42 -4.62 4.99
C ASP A 129 19.91 -4.36 4.69
N TYR A 130 20.21 -3.51 3.70
CA TYR A 130 21.56 -3.14 3.32
C TYR A 130 21.80 -1.64 3.52
N ARG A 131 23.04 -1.28 3.88
CA ARG A 131 23.52 0.10 3.91
C ARG A 131 24.84 0.15 3.12
N PRO A 132 24.98 1.05 2.14
CA PRO A 132 26.23 1.19 1.39
C PRO A 132 27.39 1.75 2.24
N THR A 133 27.08 2.33 3.41
CA THR A 133 28.00 2.94 4.38
C THR A 133 27.69 2.51 5.79
#